data_AF-A0A9E4Q5A8-F1
#
_entry.id   AF-A0A9E4Q5A8-F1
#
_cell.length_a   1.000
_cell.length_b   1.000
_cell.length_c   1.000
_cell.angle_alpha   90.00
_cell.angle_beta   90.00
_cell.angle_gamma   90.00
#
_symmetry.space_group_name_H-M   'P 1'
#
loop_
_entity.id
_entity.type
_entity.pdbx_description
1 polymer ?
#
loop_
_entity_poly.entity_id
_entity_poly.type
_entity_poly.pdbx_seq_one_letter_code
_entity_poly.pdbx_strand_id
1 'polypeptide(L)'
;RLEEADADTEPNHVYLPSGFQPGRIYQLVYRTKGSAIVGLGFAAVRDTVSFLKHAAAGEGNPCTGPIEYGYAFGRSQSGRFLRQMIHLGLHEDEEERVALDGIIAHVAGGMRGEFNLRFGQPSKDVCYIIPELFPFTDTEQVDPVTGERGSLLARMEERGKVPKLMFSNTSAEYWRGDAALIHTDLETMSDAPESPSVRRYHFAGSQHGAGEFPPLEVRPRDGIRGQLPFNSVDYTPLLRAALQNLDRWVSTGEPAPASRHPSLSDGTAVESASLLDRFAKLPGVRVPPQTTRAVRLDYGPEAHLSRTTKLPADVGEEYPALVSDIDESYNERSGIRLPDLTVPVATYTGWNLRDASIGNTDLFIGITGGLAGWTLGLPATAADRQSSGDPRLSIAERYASKEEYLRLVEESARALIDEGYMLEEDLEPVVERAGSKFDYFVGNGNEG
;
A
#
# COMPACT_ATOMS: atom_id res chain seq x y z
N ARG A 1 -6.90 4.00 35.40
CA ARG A 1 -6.63 4.47 36.78
C ARG A 1 -5.40 3.69 37.23
N LEU A 2 -4.25 4.37 37.33
CA LEU A 2 -3.02 3.81 37.89
C LEU A 2 -3.20 3.84 39.41
N GLU A 3 -3.58 2.72 40.01
CA GLU A 3 -3.58 2.57 41.46
C GLU A 3 -2.29 1.88 41.86
N GLU A 4 -1.24 2.69 41.98
CA GLU A 4 -0.21 2.56 43.02
C GLU A 4 0.47 3.93 43.13
N ALA A 5 0.08 4.64 44.19
CA ALA A 5 0.58 5.95 44.53
C ALA A 5 1.97 5.80 45.17
N ASP A 6 3.03 5.96 44.38
CA ASP A 6 4.36 6.49 44.80
C ASP A 6 5.42 6.48 43.68
N ALA A 7 5.01 6.63 42.42
CA ALA A 7 5.95 6.94 41.34
C ALA A 7 5.72 8.39 40.92
N ASP A 8 6.79 9.19 40.83
CA ASP A 8 6.79 10.49 40.16
C ASP A 8 6.24 10.31 38.74
N THR A 9 4.93 10.47 38.56
CA THR A 9 4.30 10.22 37.27
C THR A 9 4.52 11.44 36.40
N GLU A 10 5.56 11.40 35.58
CA GLU A 10 5.65 12.33 34.46
C GLU A 10 4.43 12.12 33.54
N PRO A 11 3.71 13.18 33.17
CA PRO A 11 2.48 13.09 32.36
C PRO A 11 2.69 12.51 30.94
N ASN A 12 3.94 12.28 30.54
CA ASN A 12 4.34 11.78 29.22
C ASN A 12 4.81 10.31 29.23
N HIS A 13 4.61 9.57 30.33
CA HIS A 13 5.06 8.18 30.43
C HIS A 13 3.91 7.21 30.75
N VAL A 14 4.02 5.99 30.22
CA VAL A 14 3.15 4.86 30.59
C VAL A 14 4.01 3.84 31.33
N TYR A 15 3.71 3.62 32.61
CA TYR A 15 4.38 2.63 33.44
C TYR A 15 3.47 1.42 33.65
N LEU A 16 4.04 0.23 33.43
CA LEU A 16 3.41 -1.06 33.75
C LEU A 16 4.34 -1.77 34.74
N PRO A 17 3.96 -1.94 36.03
CA PRO A 17 4.84 -2.50 37.06
C PRO A 17 5.45 -3.87 36.71
N SER A 18 4.72 -4.71 35.97
CA SER A 18 5.21 -6.02 35.50
C SER A 18 6.17 -5.95 34.31
N GLY A 19 6.37 -4.76 33.72
CA GLY A 19 7.10 -4.55 32.48
C GLY A 19 6.28 -4.87 31.23
N PHE A 20 6.67 -4.26 30.10
CA PHE A 20 6.12 -4.60 28.79
C PHE A 20 6.79 -5.86 28.24
N GLN A 21 5.99 -6.76 27.64
CA GLN A 21 6.45 -8.01 27.06
C GLN A 21 6.70 -7.84 25.55
N PRO A 22 7.84 -8.34 25.02
CA PRO A 22 8.09 -8.37 23.58
C PRO A 22 6.94 -9.04 22.82
N GLY A 23 6.54 -8.43 21.70
CA GLY A 23 5.52 -8.99 20.80
C GLY A 23 4.05 -8.81 21.25
N ARG A 24 3.78 -8.11 22.37
CA ARG A 24 2.43 -7.76 22.82
C ARG A 24 2.03 -6.35 22.38
N ILE A 25 0.73 -6.17 22.09
CA ILE A 25 0.11 -4.84 21.88
C ILE A 25 -0.66 -4.49 23.16
N TYR A 26 -0.44 -3.28 23.66
CA TYR A 26 -1.09 -2.77 24.87
C TYR A 26 -2.05 -1.65 24.49
N GLN A 27 -3.26 -1.67 25.04
CA GLN A 27 -4.27 -0.64 24.83
C GLN A 27 -4.58 0.08 26.15
N LEU A 28 -4.52 1.41 26.12
CA LEU A 28 -4.87 2.27 27.24
C LEU A 28 -5.97 3.24 26.81
N VAL A 29 -7.11 3.20 27.49
CA VAL A 29 -8.19 4.19 27.33
C VAL A 29 -8.28 5.04 28.58
N TYR A 30 -8.25 6.36 28.41
CA TYR A 30 -8.28 7.32 29.50
C TYR A 30 -9.02 8.60 29.09
N ARG A 31 -9.49 9.35 30.09
CA ARG A 31 -10.15 10.65 29.89
C ARG A 31 -9.11 11.76 29.93
N THR A 32 -9.13 12.66 28.95
CA THR A 32 -8.21 13.80 28.86
C THR A 32 -8.94 15.09 28.45
N LYS A 33 -8.25 16.23 28.47
CA LYS A 33 -8.73 17.56 28.05
C LYS A 33 -7.70 18.23 27.14
N GLY A 34 -8.18 19.05 26.20
CA GLY A 34 -7.33 19.79 25.26
C GLY A 34 -6.87 18.94 24.07
N SER A 35 -7.66 18.92 23.00
CA SER A 35 -7.26 18.34 21.71
C SER A 35 -6.61 19.40 20.84
N ALA A 36 -5.44 19.13 20.27
CA ALA A 36 -4.87 19.96 19.22
C ALA A 36 -5.80 19.97 18.00
N ILE A 37 -5.86 21.11 17.28
CA ILE A 37 -6.60 21.22 16.03
C ILE A 37 -5.73 20.64 14.91
N VAL A 38 -5.84 19.33 14.69
CA VAL A 38 -5.00 18.61 13.71
C VAL A 38 -5.41 18.82 12.25
N GLY A 39 -6.67 19.23 12.00
CA GLY A 39 -7.21 19.39 10.65
C GLY A 39 -6.70 20.60 9.85
N LEU A 40 -6.12 21.61 10.51
CA LEU A 40 -5.65 22.84 9.82
C LEU A 40 -4.49 22.58 8.84
N GLY A 41 -3.79 21.46 8.98
CA GLY A 41 -2.73 21.07 8.04
C GLY A 41 -3.22 20.93 6.60
N PHE A 42 -4.48 20.54 6.39
CA PHE A 42 -5.07 20.46 5.05
C PHE A 42 -5.21 21.82 4.38
N ALA A 43 -5.74 22.81 5.12
CA ALA A 43 -5.87 24.18 4.63
C ALA A 43 -4.49 24.77 4.33
N ALA A 44 -3.52 24.57 5.23
CA ALA A 44 -2.15 25.05 5.01
C ALA A 44 -1.53 24.50 3.72
N VAL A 45 -1.65 23.20 3.46
CA VAL A 45 -1.15 22.58 2.21
C VAL A 45 -1.86 23.15 0.99
N ARG A 46 -3.20 23.14 1.00
CA ARG A 46 -4.03 23.67 -0.09
C ARG A 46 -3.72 25.13 -0.40
N ASP A 47 -3.72 25.99 0.62
CA ASP A 47 -3.56 27.44 0.46
C ASP A 47 -2.14 27.81 0.05
N THR A 48 -1.13 27.05 0.49
CA THR A 48 0.24 27.21 0.00
C THR A 48 0.31 26.96 -1.51
N VAL A 49 -0.29 25.85 -1.98
CA VAL A 49 -0.29 25.55 -3.42
C VAL A 49 -1.12 26.58 -4.19
N SER A 50 -2.30 26.94 -3.69
CA SER A 50 -3.14 27.97 -4.32
C SER A 50 -2.41 29.31 -4.44
N PHE A 51 -1.74 29.76 -3.37
CA PHE A 51 -0.95 30.98 -3.36
C PHE A 51 0.16 30.96 -4.42
N LEU A 52 0.94 29.87 -4.48
CA LEU A 52 2.02 29.74 -5.46
C LEU A 52 1.49 29.74 -6.91
N LYS A 53 0.29 29.18 -7.13
CA LYS A 53 -0.36 29.16 -8.46
C LYS A 53 -0.96 30.50 -8.88
N HIS A 54 -1.72 31.13 -7.98
CA HIS A 54 -2.68 32.18 -8.35
C HIS A 54 -2.30 33.58 -7.87
N ALA A 55 -1.50 33.71 -6.82
CA ALA A 55 -1.16 35.03 -6.28
C ALA A 55 -0.14 35.76 -7.17
N ALA A 56 -0.27 37.07 -7.28
CA ALA A 56 0.67 37.90 -8.01
C ALA A 56 1.99 38.08 -7.24
N ALA A 57 3.07 38.42 -7.95
CA ALA A 57 4.35 38.76 -7.32
C ALA A 57 4.22 39.93 -6.30
N GLY A 58 3.31 40.88 -6.57
CA GLY A 58 2.99 41.99 -5.65
C GLY A 58 2.36 41.55 -4.31
N GLU A 59 1.83 40.33 -4.24
CA GLU A 59 1.23 39.72 -3.05
C GLU A 59 2.25 38.84 -2.31
N GLY A 60 3.52 38.86 -2.72
CA GLY A 60 4.62 38.10 -2.09
C GLY A 60 4.83 36.70 -2.66
N ASN A 61 4.17 36.34 -3.78
CA ASN A 61 4.42 35.06 -4.43
C ASN A 61 5.87 34.99 -4.95
N PRO A 62 6.70 34.03 -4.49
CA PRO A 62 8.11 33.94 -4.88
C PRO A 62 8.31 33.36 -6.30
N CYS A 63 7.27 32.84 -6.94
CA CYS A 63 7.38 32.23 -8.26
C CYS A 63 7.73 33.26 -9.34
N THR A 64 8.72 32.95 -10.17
CA THR A 64 9.23 33.84 -11.22
C THR A 64 8.40 33.81 -12.52
N GLY A 65 7.30 33.06 -12.51
CA GLY A 65 6.38 32.85 -13.64
C GLY A 65 5.13 32.10 -13.20
N PRO A 66 4.09 32.01 -14.06
CA PRO A 66 2.84 31.35 -13.72
C PRO A 66 3.06 29.85 -13.51
N ILE A 67 2.46 29.30 -12.45
CA ILE A 67 2.34 27.85 -12.26
C ILE A 67 0.95 27.45 -12.76
N GLU A 68 0.92 26.67 -13.85
CA GLU A 68 -0.33 26.22 -14.46
C GLU A 68 -0.97 25.07 -13.67
N TYR A 69 -0.15 24.10 -13.24
CA TYR A 69 -0.62 22.89 -12.57
C TYR A 69 0.06 22.67 -11.21
N GLY A 70 -0.71 22.17 -10.25
CA GLY A 70 -0.27 21.71 -8.94
C GLY A 70 -0.45 20.21 -8.80
N TYR A 71 0.64 19.50 -8.50
CA TYR A 71 0.63 18.05 -8.28
C TYR A 71 0.92 17.71 -6.82
N ALA A 72 0.25 16.69 -6.29
CA ALA A 72 0.55 16.12 -4.98
C ALA A 72 0.92 14.64 -5.10
N PHE A 73 2.03 14.26 -4.47
CA PHE A 73 2.41 12.87 -4.26
C PHE A 73 2.49 12.60 -2.76
N GLY A 74 1.89 11.50 -2.33
CA GLY A 74 1.94 11.06 -0.94
C GLY A 74 2.12 9.56 -0.87
N ARG A 75 3.01 9.12 0.01
CA ARG A 75 3.29 7.71 0.31
C ARG A 75 2.84 7.37 1.74
N SER A 76 2.19 6.22 1.90
CA SER A 76 1.78 5.68 3.20
C SER A 76 0.87 6.68 3.93
N GLN A 77 1.27 7.19 5.10
CA GLN A 77 0.50 8.20 5.84
C GLN A 77 0.24 9.48 5.05
N SER A 78 1.22 9.96 4.28
CA SER A 78 0.97 11.12 3.40
C SER A 78 0.05 10.77 2.22
N GLY A 79 -0.01 9.51 1.79
CA GLY A 79 -1.01 9.03 0.83
C GLY A 79 -2.42 9.03 1.43
N ARG A 80 -2.57 8.60 2.70
CA ARG A 80 -3.86 8.68 3.42
C ARG A 80 -4.29 10.11 3.69
N PHE A 81 -3.34 11.00 3.97
CA PHE A 81 -3.59 12.43 4.08
C PHE A 81 -4.22 12.94 2.77
N LEU A 82 -3.67 12.57 1.61
CA LEU A 82 -4.25 12.92 0.32
C LEU A 82 -5.62 12.29 0.09
N ARG A 83 -5.84 11.02 0.48
CA ARG A 83 -7.19 10.40 0.42
C ARG A 83 -8.21 11.14 1.30
N GLN A 84 -7.80 11.61 2.48
CA GLN A 84 -8.65 12.43 3.35
C GLN A 84 -8.91 13.81 2.74
N MET A 85 -7.91 14.47 2.14
CA MET A 85 -8.11 15.72 1.38
C MET A 85 -9.13 15.54 0.27
N ILE A 86 -9.03 14.42 -0.47
CA ILE A 86 -9.95 14.08 -1.55
C ILE A 86 -11.38 13.99 -1.01
N HIS A 87 -11.57 13.18 0.04
CA HIS A 87 -12.87 13.02 0.69
C HIS A 87 -13.45 14.34 1.22
N LEU A 88 -12.61 15.25 1.72
CA LEU A 88 -13.00 16.58 2.20
C LEU A 88 -13.23 17.60 1.07
N GLY A 89 -12.86 17.29 -0.18
CA GLY A 89 -12.95 18.20 -1.30
C GLY A 89 -11.93 19.35 -1.25
N LEU A 90 -10.81 19.18 -0.54
CA LEU A 90 -9.83 20.25 -0.26
C LEU A 90 -8.77 20.44 -1.36
N HIS A 91 -9.16 20.19 -2.61
CA HIS A 91 -8.33 20.48 -3.79
C HIS A 91 -8.55 21.89 -4.36
N GLU A 92 -9.58 22.59 -3.89
CA GLU A 92 -9.91 23.97 -4.26
C GLU A 92 -9.84 24.87 -3.03
N ASP A 93 -9.36 26.10 -3.22
CA ASP A 93 -9.31 27.13 -2.17
C ASP A 93 -10.69 27.75 -1.86
N GLU A 94 -10.70 28.73 -0.94
CA GLU A 94 -11.94 29.40 -0.50
C GLU A 94 -12.53 30.36 -1.56
N GLU A 95 -11.77 30.67 -2.63
CA GLU A 95 -12.23 31.41 -3.80
C GLU A 95 -12.65 30.48 -4.94
N GLU A 96 -12.77 29.17 -4.66
CA GLU A 96 -13.11 28.12 -5.64
C GLU A 96 -12.09 28.00 -6.78
N ARG A 97 -10.82 28.34 -6.53
CA ARG A 97 -9.72 28.12 -7.48
C ARG A 97 -9.07 26.76 -7.24
N VAL A 98 -8.77 26.05 -8.32
CA VAL A 98 -8.10 24.75 -8.24
C VAL A 98 -6.67 24.92 -7.75
N ALA A 99 -6.37 24.36 -6.58
CA ALA A 99 -5.02 24.29 -6.02
C ALA A 99 -4.29 23.04 -6.54
N LEU A 100 -4.95 21.88 -6.56
CA LEU A 100 -4.37 20.62 -7.01
C LEU A 100 -5.11 20.07 -8.24
N ASP A 101 -4.38 19.87 -9.32
CA ASP A 101 -4.89 19.36 -10.60
C ASP A 101 -4.65 17.85 -10.76
N GLY A 102 -3.61 17.33 -10.09
CA GLY A 102 -3.26 15.92 -10.10
C GLY A 102 -2.80 15.41 -8.74
N ILE A 103 -3.21 14.19 -8.37
CA ILE A 103 -2.84 13.57 -7.09
C ILE A 103 -2.46 12.09 -7.28
N ILE A 104 -1.30 11.70 -6.76
CA ILE A 104 -0.91 10.29 -6.59
C ILE A 104 -0.93 9.97 -5.09
N ALA A 105 -1.89 9.14 -4.67
CA ALA A 105 -1.89 8.54 -3.34
C ALA A 105 -1.33 7.12 -3.43
N HIS A 106 -0.08 6.96 -3.03
CA HIS A 106 0.68 5.72 -3.10
C HIS A 106 0.68 4.99 -1.74
N VAL A 107 0.43 3.69 -1.77
CA VAL A 107 0.42 2.74 -0.63
C VAL A 107 -0.39 3.24 0.57
N ALA A 108 -1.50 3.92 0.30
CA ALA A 108 -2.44 4.36 1.32
C ALA A 108 -3.44 3.24 1.71
N GLY A 109 -3.58 2.24 0.84
CA GLY A 109 -4.62 1.21 0.86
C GLY A 109 -6.01 1.79 0.62
N GLY A 110 -7.01 1.20 1.27
CA GLY A 110 -8.39 1.71 1.29
C GLY A 110 -8.62 2.79 2.33
N MET A 111 -7.67 2.99 3.24
CA MET A 111 -7.86 3.82 4.42
C MET A 111 -7.74 5.33 4.15
N ARG A 112 -8.39 6.10 5.02
CA ARG A 112 -8.01 7.49 5.32
C ARG A 112 -7.29 7.50 6.67
N GLY A 113 -7.09 8.66 7.28
CA GLY A 113 -6.35 8.73 8.54
C GLY A 113 -6.86 9.85 9.45
N GLU A 114 -6.53 9.76 10.73
CA GLU A 114 -7.02 10.62 11.82
C GLU A 114 -6.44 12.05 11.78
N PHE A 115 -6.44 12.66 10.60
CA PHE A 115 -5.91 13.98 10.30
C PHE A 115 -6.92 15.09 10.59
N ASN A 116 -8.21 14.77 10.61
CA ASN A 116 -9.28 15.68 11.02
C ASN A 116 -10.21 14.99 12.01
N LEU A 117 -9.64 14.47 13.11
CA LEU A 117 -10.34 13.77 14.18
C LEU A 117 -9.96 14.35 15.54
N ARG A 118 -10.92 14.54 16.44
CA ARG A 118 -10.65 14.98 17.80
C ARG A 118 -9.81 13.93 18.54
N PHE A 119 -8.63 14.34 19.03
CA PHE A 119 -7.59 13.45 19.57
C PHE A 119 -7.01 12.44 18.57
N GLY A 120 -7.18 12.71 17.27
CA GLY A 120 -6.61 11.90 16.22
C GLY A 120 -5.09 11.80 16.33
N GLN A 121 -4.58 10.63 15.98
CA GLN A 121 -3.16 10.33 15.92
C GLN A 121 -2.76 10.13 14.45
N PRO A 122 -2.24 11.17 13.76
CA PRO A 122 -1.89 11.10 12.34
C PRO A 122 -0.91 9.98 11.96
N SER A 123 -0.16 9.44 12.92
CA SER A 123 0.80 8.35 12.72
C SER A 123 0.21 6.94 12.90
N LYS A 124 -1.07 6.81 13.26
CA LYS A 124 -1.74 5.52 13.47
C LYS A 124 -1.96 4.80 12.13
N ASP A 125 -1.62 3.52 12.06
CA ASP A 125 -1.46 2.80 10.80
C ASP A 125 -2.00 1.37 10.85
N VAL A 126 -3.20 1.19 11.40
CA VAL A 126 -3.76 -0.14 11.65
C VAL A 126 -5.25 -0.15 11.29
N CYS A 127 -5.63 -0.96 10.30
CA CYS A 127 -6.98 -1.00 9.71
C CYS A 127 -8.07 -1.49 10.66
N TYR A 128 -7.73 -2.18 11.75
CA TYR A 128 -8.68 -2.67 12.75
C TYR A 128 -8.78 -1.79 14.01
N ILE A 129 -8.21 -0.58 13.98
CA ILE A 129 -8.40 0.42 15.03
C ILE A 129 -8.63 1.83 14.47
N ILE A 130 -8.91 2.03 13.19
CA ILE A 130 -9.10 3.37 12.61
C ILE A 130 -10.58 3.66 12.32
N PRO A 131 -11.12 4.84 12.72
CA PRO A 131 -12.52 5.19 12.51
C PRO A 131 -12.86 5.50 11.04
N GLU A 132 -11.92 6.01 10.25
CA GLU A 132 -12.18 6.59 8.94
C GLU A 132 -11.87 5.61 7.79
N LEU A 133 -12.64 4.52 7.70
CA LEU A 133 -12.49 3.49 6.66
C LEU A 133 -13.40 3.74 5.45
N PHE A 134 -14.71 3.76 5.65
CA PHE A 134 -15.71 3.94 4.59
C PHE A 134 -16.03 5.43 4.34
N PRO A 135 -16.28 5.89 3.10
CA PRO A 135 -16.21 5.16 1.82
C PRO A 135 -14.77 4.91 1.30
N PHE A 136 -14.61 3.83 0.53
CA PHE A 136 -13.32 3.38 -0.02
C PHE A 136 -13.11 3.74 -1.49
N THR A 137 -14.17 3.59 -2.28
CA THR A 137 -14.21 3.75 -3.74
C THR A 137 -14.27 5.21 -4.15
N ASP A 138 -13.83 5.50 -5.36
CA ASP A 138 -13.97 6.80 -6.00
C ASP A 138 -15.40 7.10 -6.46
N THR A 139 -16.18 6.08 -6.81
CA THR A 139 -17.61 6.16 -7.14
C THR A 139 -18.49 5.83 -5.93
N GLU A 140 -19.78 6.17 -5.98
CA GLU A 140 -20.73 5.84 -4.92
C GLU A 140 -20.76 4.33 -4.64
N GLN A 141 -20.72 3.99 -3.36
CA GLN A 141 -20.86 2.64 -2.83
C GLN A 141 -21.78 2.67 -1.62
N VAL A 142 -22.43 1.54 -1.33
CA VAL A 142 -23.15 1.29 -0.08
C VAL A 142 -22.40 0.23 0.73
N ASP A 143 -22.27 0.46 2.02
CA ASP A 143 -21.87 -0.59 2.97
C ASP A 143 -23.11 -1.43 3.32
N PRO A 144 -23.20 -2.72 2.92
CA PRO A 144 -24.40 -3.53 3.10
C PRO A 144 -24.71 -3.85 4.58
N VAL A 145 -23.75 -3.70 5.49
CA VAL A 145 -23.92 -3.99 6.91
C VAL A 145 -24.46 -2.77 7.67
N THR A 146 -23.91 -1.58 7.39
CA THR A 146 -24.29 -0.34 8.09
C THR A 146 -25.38 0.44 7.37
N GLY A 147 -25.54 0.22 6.06
CA GLY A 147 -26.40 1.02 5.18
C GLY A 147 -25.81 2.39 4.83
N GLU A 148 -24.59 2.70 5.26
CA GLU A 148 -23.91 3.95 4.90
C GLU A 148 -23.65 4.01 3.39
N ARG A 149 -23.74 5.21 2.82
CA ARG A 149 -23.58 5.46 1.38
C ARG A 149 -22.60 6.61 1.16
N GLY A 150 -21.70 6.45 0.20
CA GLY A 150 -20.84 7.55 -0.21
C GLY A 150 -19.72 7.13 -1.15
N SER A 151 -18.91 8.12 -1.53
CA SER A 151 -17.68 7.92 -2.30
C SER A 151 -16.59 8.87 -1.80
N LEU A 152 -15.34 8.63 -2.22
CA LEU A 152 -14.26 9.58 -2.00
C LEU A 152 -14.46 10.87 -2.79
N LEU A 153 -15.08 10.81 -3.97
CA LEU A 153 -15.18 11.97 -4.86
C LEU A 153 -16.45 12.80 -4.68
N ALA A 154 -17.41 12.36 -3.86
CA ALA A 154 -18.75 12.95 -3.77
C ALA A 154 -18.73 14.50 -3.66
N ARG A 155 -17.89 15.06 -2.78
CA ARG A 155 -17.79 16.52 -2.60
C ARG A 155 -17.16 17.26 -3.79
N MET A 156 -16.25 16.61 -4.51
CA MET A 156 -15.60 17.17 -5.70
C MET A 156 -16.56 17.13 -6.89
N GLU A 157 -17.29 16.03 -7.05
CA GLU A 157 -18.31 15.87 -8.09
C GLU A 157 -19.46 16.86 -7.92
N GLU A 158 -19.94 17.07 -6.68
CA GLU A 158 -20.97 18.07 -6.36
C GLU A 158 -20.54 19.50 -6.79
N ARG A 159 -19.24 19.80 -6.72
CA ARG A 159 -18.66 21.11 -7.11
C ARG A 159 -18.25 21.18 -8.59
N GLY A 160 -18.34 20.07 -9.32
CA GLY A 160 -18.03 20.02 -10.75
C GLY A 160 -16.54 20.15 -11.10
N LYS A 161 -15.63 20.01 -10.12
CA LYS A 161 -14.18 20.04 -10.33
C LYS A 161 -13.59 18.80 -9.68
N VAL A 162 -13.00 17.94 -10.49
CA VAL A 162 -12.39 16.68 -10.05
C VAL A 162 -10.99 16.61 -10.67
N PRO A 163 -9.91 16.57 -9.87
CA PRO A 163 -8.55 16.47 -10.37
C PRO A 163 -8.30 15.07 -10.95
N LYS A 164 -7.16 14.88 -11.64
CA LYS A 164 -6.73 13.55 -12.08
C LYS A 164 -6.07 12.80 -10.93
N LEU A 165 -6.47 11.56 -10.71
CA LEU A 165 -6.13 10.80 -9.52
C LEU A 165 -5.52 9.46 -9.89
N MET A 166 -4.44 9.09 -9.21
CA MET A 166 -3.87 7.75 -9.24
C MET A 166 -3.79 7.19 -7.83
N PHE A 167 -4.49 6.11 -7.59
CA PHE A 167 -4.34 5.29 -6.39
C PHE A 167 -3.46 4.10 -6.73
N SER A 168 -2.24 4.07 -6.20
CA SER A 168 -1.36 2.92 -6.36
C SER A 168 -1.14 2.22 -5.03
N ASN A 169 -1.21 0.90 -5.02
CA ASN A 169 -0.97 0.06 -3.85
C ASN A 169 -0.04 -1.09 -4.22
N THR A 170 0.67 -1.63 -3.24
CA THR A 170 1.53 -2.80 -3.40
C THR A 170 0.83 -4.01 -2.78
N SER A 171 1.39 -5.21 -2.95
CA SER A 171 0.88 -6.41 -2.29
C SER A 171 0.81 -6.23 -0.77
N ALA A 172 1.66 -5.39 -0.16
CA ALA A 172 1.57 -5.11 1.26
C ALA A 172 0.20 -4.56 1.71
N GLU A 173 -0.40 -3.63 0.97
CA GLU A 173 -1.71 -3.08 1.34
C GLU A 173 -2.86 -4.03 1.02
N TYR A 174 -2.72 -4.86 -0.02
CA TYR A 174 -3.69 -5.93 -0.30
C TYR A 174 -3.68 -6.96 0.83
N TRP A 175 -2.50 -7.39 1.27
CA TRP A 175 -2.37 -8.34 2.38
C TRP A 175 -2.70 -7.73 3.73
N ARG A 176 -2.54 -6.41 3.91
CA ARG A 176 -3.06 -5.65 5.07
C ARG A 176 -4.59 -5.67 5.14
N GLY A 177 -5.26 -5.95 4.02
CA GLY A 177 -6.68 -6.31 3.95
C GLY A 177 -7.62 -5.14 3.61
N ASP A 178 -7.11 -4.04 3.08
CA ASP A 178 -7.92 -2.84 2.78
C ASP A 178 -7.73 -2.30 1.35
N ALA A 179 -6.67 -2.66 0.63
CA ALA A 179 -6.43 -2.10 -0.70
C ALA A 179 -7.51 -2.48 -1.73
N ALA A 180 -8.00 -3.72 -1.71
CA ALA A 180 -9.01 -4.16 -2.67
C ALA A 180 -10.35 -3.42 -2.51
N LEU A 181 -10.63 -2.85 -1.34
CA LEU A 181 -11.87 -2.13 -1.06
C LEU A 181 -12.05 -0.90 -1.94
N ILE A 182 -10.97 -0.33 -2.50
CA ILE A 182 -11.06 0.83 -3.41
C ILE A 182 -11.62 0.48 -4.80
N HIS A 183 -11.70 -0.80 -5.12
CA HIS A 183 -12.16 -1.30 -6.42
C HIS A 183 -13.07 -2.52 -6.33
N THR A 184 -13.60 -2.83 -5.14
CA THR A 184 -14.57 -3.91 -4.91
C THR A 184 -15.92 -3.31 -4.54
N ASP A 185 -17.00 -3.71 -5.22
CA ASP A 185 -18.37 -3.45 -4.82
C ASP A 185 -18.75 -4.37 -3.65
N LEU A 186 -19.03 -3.79 -2.48
CA LEU A 186 -19.33 -4.53 -1.26
C LEU A 186 -20.73 -5.17 -1.26
N GLU A 187 -21.68 -4.68 -2.05
CA GLU A 187 -23.03 -5.25 -2.11
C GLU A 187 -23.07 -6.48 -3.01
N THR A 188 -22.46 -6.37 -4.19
CA THR A 188 -22.52 -7.42 -5.22
C THR A 188 -21.32 -8.35 -5.20
N MET A 189 -20.25 -7.99 -4.47
CA MET A 189 -18.96 -8.67 -4.52
C MET A 189 -18.47 -8.82 -5.97
N SER A 190 -18.45 -7.70 -6.69
CA SER A 190 -17.93 -7.56 -8.06
C SER A 190 -16.94 -6.40 -8.15
N ASP A 191 -16.36 -6.16 -9.32
CA ASP A 191 -15.45 -5.02 -9.49
C ASP A 191 -16.23 -3.70 -9.48
N ALA A 192 -15.84 -2.77 -8.62
CA ALA A 192 -16.48 -1.47 -8.52
C ALA A 192 -16.22 -0.63 -9.78
N PRO A 193 -17.18 0.21 -10.20
CA PRO A 193 -16.97 1.13 -11.31
C PRO A 193 -15.81 2.09 -11.02
N GLU A 194 -15.30 2.70 -12.09
CA GLU A 194 -14.18 3.64 -12.05
C GLU A 194 -14.61 5.00 -12.60
N SER A 195 -14.26 6.07 -11.88
CA SER A 195 -14.40 7.43 -12.34
C SER A 195 -13.49 7.72 -13.54
N PRO A 196 -13.94 8.48 -14.54
CA PRO A 196 -13.09 8.88 -15.67
C PRO A 196 -11.92 9.81 -15.28
N SER A 197 -11.81 10.20 -14.01
CA SER A 197 -10.68 10.97 -13.46
C SER A 197 -9.75 10.13 -12.56
N VAL A 198 -9.97 8.82 -12.45
CA VAL A 198 -9.23 7.94 -11.52
C VAL A 198 -8.55 6.79 -12.27
N ARG A 199 -7.36 6.42 -11.80
CA ARG A 199 -6.72 5.13 -12.08
C ARG A 199 -6.32 4.42 -10.79
N ARG A 200 -6.42 3.09 -10.80
CA ARG A 200 -6.20 2.19 -9.66
C ARG A 200 -5.16 1.16 -10.07
N TYR A 201 -3.99 1.21 -9.45
CA TYR A 201 -2.85 0.39 -9.80
C TYR A 201 -2.42 -0.52 -8.65
N HIS A 202 -2.20 -1.78 -8.96
CA HIS A 202 -1.56 -2.76 -8.08
C HIS A 202 -0.14 -3.02 -8.57
N PHE A 203 0.87 -2.72 -7.75
CA PHE A 203 2.26 -3.07 -8.02
C PHE A 203 2.52 -4.47 -7.46
N ALA A 204 2.40 -5.46 -8.34
CA ALA A 204 2.32 -6.86 -7.95
C ALA A 204 3.63 -7.40 -7.37
N GLY A 205 3.51 -8.29 -6.39
CA GLY A 205 4.61 -8.97 -5.69
C GLY A 205 5.57 -8.03 -4.95
N SER A 206 5.15 -6.81 -4.61
CA SER A 206 6.01 -5.83 -3.93
C SER A 206 5.59 -5.58 -2.48
N GLN A 207 6.54 -5.16 -1.66
CA GLN A 207 6.30 -4.75 -0.27
C GLN A 207 6.01 -3.26 -0.15
N HIS A 208 5.67 -2.78 1.05
CA HIS A 208 5.25 -1.39 1.28
C HIS A 208 6.23 -0.32 0.78
N GLY A 209 7.53 -0.65 0.71
CA GLY A 209 8.57 0.17 0.09
C GLY A 209 9.28 -0.58 -1.03
N ALA A 210 9.98 0.15 -1.88
CA ALA A 210 10.79 -0.45 -2.92
C ALA A 210 11.78 -1.44 -2.29
N GLY A 211 11.83 -2.65 -2.85
CA GLY A 211 12.73 -3.70 -2.41
C GLY A 211 14.18 -3.35 -2.71
N GLU A 212 15.08 -3.83 -1.84
CA GLU A 212 16.52 -3.70 -2.01
C GLU A 212 17.11 -5.04 -2.47
N PHE A 213 18.13 -4.99 -3.32
CA PHE A 213 18.83 -6.18 -3.80
C PHE A 213 20.35 -6.03 -3.60
N PRO A 214 21.07 -7.05 -3.09
CA PRO A 214 20.59 -8.38 -2.67
C PRO A 214 19.53 -8.37 -1.55
N PRO A 215 18.69 -9.42 -1.40
CA PRO A 215 17.64 -9.44 -0.38
C PRO A 215 18.23 -9.33 1.02
N LEU A 216 17.76 -8.35 1.79
CA LEU A 216 18.24 -8.11 3.15
C LEU A 216 17.74 -9.20 4.10
N GLU A 217 18.60 -9.77 4.93
CA GLU A 217 18.14 -10.63 6.03
C GLU A 217 17.63 -9.82 7.24
N VAL A 218 18.35 -8.75 7.56
CA VAL A 218 18.05 -7.85 8.68
C VAL A 218 17.97 -6.44 8.14
N ARG A 219 16.88 -5.73 8.45
CA ARG A 219 16.69 -4.35 8.01
C ARG A 219 17.59 -3.41 8.80
N PRO A 220 18.53 -2.67 8.19
CA PRO A 220 19.52 -1.88 8.92
C PRO A 220 18.91 -0.77 9.79
N ARG A 221 17.80 -0.18 9.35
CA ARG A 221 17.17 0.98 10.00
C ARG A 221 16.68 0.68 11.42
N ASP A 222 16.15 -0.52 11.64
CA ASP A 222 15.46 -0.89 12.89
C ASP A 222 15.85 -2.26 13.43
N GLY A 223 16.79 -2.97 12.77
CA GLY A 223 17.28 -4.27 13.20
C GLY A 223 16.25 -5.39 13.07
N ILE A 224 15.12 -5.17 12.40
CA ILE A 224 14.07 -6.18 12.26
C ILE A 224 14.53 -7.28 11.30
N ARG A 225 14.32 -8.53 11.71
CA ARG A 225 14.54 -9.74 10.92
C ARG A 225 13.20 -10.42 10.60
N GLY A 226 13.02 -10.81 9.33
CA GLY A 226 11.89 -11.65 8.90
C GLY A 226 12.23 -13.13 8.96
N GLN A 227 11.20 -13.98 8.87
CA GLN A 227 11.41 -15.43 8.74
C GLN A 227 12.18 -15.80 7.47
N LEU A 228 12.11 -14.93 6.46
CA LEU A 228 12.81 -15.01 5.19
C LEU A 228 13.43 -13.65 4.88
N PRO A 229 14.47 -13.59 4.01
CA PRO A 229 15.00 -12.32 3.51
C PRO A 229 13.91 -11.42 2.93
N PHE A 230 14.05 -10.11 3.12
CA PHE A 230 13.08 -9.12 2.69
C PHE A 230 12.91 -9.08 1.17
N ASN A 231 11.71 -8.69 0.75
CA ASN A 231 11.37 -8.54 -0.65
C ASN A 231 12.35 -7.61 -1.39
N SER A 232 12.83 -8.05 -2.55
CA SER A 232 13.80 -7.33 -3.38
C SER A 232 13.25 -6.84 -4.73
N VAL A 233 11.93 -6.67 -4.86
CA VAL A 233 11.29 -6.07 -6.06
C VAL A 233 11.32 -4.56 -5.94
N ASP A 234 12.06 -3.91 -6.83
CA ASP A 234 12.14 -2.45 -6.90
C ASP A 234 11.10 -1.91 -7.88
N TYR A 235 9.98 -1.41 -7.34
CA TYR A 235 8.89 -0.84 -8.13
C TYR A 235 9.11 0.61 -8.57
N THR A 236 10.27 1.23 -8.29
CA THR A 236 10.50 2.64 -8.64
C THR A 236 10.26 2.99 -10.11
N PRO A 237 10.53 2.13 -11.12
CA PRO A 237 10.18 2.41 -12.51
C PRO A 237 8.69 2.68 -12.72
N LEU A 238 7.81 1.94 -12.02
CA LEU A 238 6.37 2.10 -12.11
C LEU A 238 5.90 3.45 -11.55
N LEU A 239 6.53 3.94 -10.48
CA LEU A 239 6.24 5.27 -9.92
C LEU A 239 6.69 6.40 -10.84
N ARG A 240 7.86 6.25 -11.49
CA ARG A 240 8.36 7.24 -12.46
C ARG A 240 7.39 7.38 -13.63
N ALA A 241 6.95 6.26 -14.20
CA ALA A 241 5.95 6.23 -15.25
C ALA A 241 4.61 6.85 -14.80
N ALA A 242 4.13 6.50 -13.59
CA ALA A 242 2.90 7.07 -13.04
C ALA A 242 2.95 8.60 -12.94
N LEU A 243 4.08 9.19 -12.55
CA LEU A 243 4.25 10.65 -12.49
C LEU A 243 4.14 11.28 -13.89
N GLN A 244 4.84 10.74 -14.89
CA GLN A 244 4.76 11.27 -16.27
C GLN A 244 3.35 11.09 -16.87
N ASN A 245 2.70 9.97 -16.57
CA ASN A 245 1.33 9.71 -17.01
C ASN A 245 0.33 10.67 -16.37
N LEU A 246 0.50 11.00 -15.08
CA LEU A 246 -0.35 11.98 -14.41
C LEU A 246 -0.15 13.37 -15.02
N ASP A 247 1.10 13.77 -15.26
CA ASP A 247 1.43 15.06 -15.88
C ASP A 247 0.79 15.18 -17.27
N ARG A 248 0.96 14.18 -18.15
CA ARG A 248 0.30 14.15 -19.47
C ARG A 248 -1.21 14.20 -19.35
N TRP A 249 -1.79 13.44 -18.42
CA TRP A 249 -3.24 13.42 -18.24
C TRP A 249 -3.80 14.76 -17.81
N VAL A 250 -3.08 15.49 -16.96
CA VAL A 250 -3.49 16.83 -16.52
C VAL A 250 -3.22 17.87 -17.59
N SER A 251 -2.02 17.89 -18.17
CA SER A 251 -1.55 18.98 -19.03
C SER A 251 -2.04 18.89 -20.48
N THR A 252 -2.22 17.68 -21.02
CA THR A 252 -2.64 17.48 -22.42
C THR A 252 -4.02 16.85 -22.54
N GLY A 253 -4.58 16.32 -21.44
CA GLY A 253 -5.83 15.58 -21.44
C GLY A 253 -5.70 14.14 -21.93
N GLU A 254 -4.48 13.67 -22.24
CA GLU A 254 -4.23 12.30 -22.67
C GLU A 254 -4.40 11.32 -21.51
N PRO A 255 -5.36 10.37 -21.55
CA PRO A 255 -5.62 9.50 -20.41
C PRO A 255 -4.40 8.66 -20.03
N ALA A 256 -4.12 8.58 -18.73
CA ALA A 256 -3.15 7.63 -18.20
C ALA A 256 -3.56 6.18 -18.51
N PRO A 257 -2.59 5.23 -18.58
CA PRO A 257 -2.85 3.82 -18.81
C PRO A 257 -3.98 3.27 -17.93
N ALA A 258 -4.77 2.36 -18.47
CA ALA A 258 -5.94 1.80 -17.78
C ALA A 258 -5.56 1.16 -16.43
N SER A 259 -6.51 1.10 -15.51
CA SER A 259 -6.29 0.46 -14.21
C SER A 259 -5.90 -1.01 -14.35
N ARG A 260 -4.99 -1.45 -13.48
CA ARG A 260 -4.52 -2.84 -13.40
C ARG A 260 -4.44 -3.25 -11.96
N HIS A 261 -5.35 -4.12 -11.55
CA HIS A 261 -5.48 -4.67 -10.22
C HIS A 261 -6.13 -6.06 -10.29
N PRO A 262 -6.06 -6.87 -9.22
CA PRO A 262 -6.85 -8.09 -9.11
C PRO A 262 -8.32 -7.78 -9.32
N SER A 263 -9.00 -8.63 -10.09
CA SER A 263 -10.40 -8.47 -10.50
C SER A 263 -11.19 -9.72 -10.14
N LEU A 264 -12.39 -9.50 -9.59
CA LEU A 264 -13.36 -10.55 -9.33
C LEU A 264 -13.97 -11.07 -10.64
N SER A 265 -14.21 -10.18 -11.61
CA SER A 265 -14.78 -10.55 -12.92
C SER A 265 -13.85 -11.45 -13.73
N ASP A 266 -12.54 -11.16 -13.70
CA ASP A 266 -11.52 -11.93 -14.41
C ASP A 266 -11.02 -13.14 -13.61
N GLY A 267 -11.56 -13.37 -12.40
CA GLY A 267 -11.17 -14.48 -11.52
C GLY A 267 -9.75 -14.39 -10.98
N THR A 268 -9.16 -13.19 -10.96
CA THR A 268 -7.79 -12.97 -10.48
C THR A 268 -7.73 -12.46 -9.03
N ALA A 269 -8.84 -11.99 -8.48
CA ALA A 269 -8.98 -11.64 -7.07
C ALA A 269 -9.50 -12.84 -6.25
N VAL A 270 -8.82 -13.15 -5.14
CA VAL A 270 -9.20 -14.23 -4.21
C VAL A 270 -9.08 -13.74 -2.77
N GLU A 271 -9.82 -14.35 -1.84
CA GLU A 271 -9.65 -14.09 -0.40
C GLU A 271 -8.23 -14.48 0.04
N SER A 272 -7.54 -13.57 0.73
CA SER A 272 -6.16 -13.76 1.22
C SER A 272 -5.96 -15.07 1.97
N ALA A 273 -6.92 -15.45 2.82
CA ALA A 273 -6.86 -16.68 3.60
C ALA A 273 -6.77 -17.94 2.73
N SER A 274 -7.37 -17.93 1.52
CA SER A 274 -7.36 -19.08 0.61
C SER A 274 -5.96 -19.42 0.06
N LEU A 275 -5.02 -18.46 0.12
CA LEU A 275 -3.66 -18.65 -0.38
C LEU A 275 -2.69 -19.19 0.68
N LEU A 276 -3.06 -19.19 1.96
CA LEU A 276 -2.17 -19.65 3.04
C LEU A 276 -1.76 -21.11 2.85
N ASP A 277 -2.70 -22.00 2.53
CA ASP A 277 -2.43 -23.41 2.27
C ASP A 277 -1.54 -23.64 1.05
N ARG A 278 -1.52 -22.70 0.09
CA ARG A 278 -0.58 -22.76 -1.02
C ARG A 278 0.82 -22.40 -0.53
N PHE A 279 1.00 -21.25 0.13
CA PHE A 279 2.31 -20.84 0.63
C PHE A 279 2.92 -21.84 1.62
N ALA A 280 2.10 -22.51 2.43
CA ALA A 280 2.57 -23.56 3.36
C ALA A 280 3.22 -24.77 2.67
N LYS A 281 3.07 -24.93 1.35
CA LYS A 281 3.74 -25.98 0.56
C LYS A 281 5.18 -25.62 0.19
N LEU A 282 5.57 -24.35 0.33
CA LEU A 282 6.93 -23.93 0.02
C LEU A 282 7.89 -24.31 1.17
N PRO A 283 9.10 -24.80 0.85
CA PRO A 283 10.05 -25.22 1.87
C PRO A 283 10.45 -24.04 2.76
N GLY A 284 10.39 -24.25 4.09
CA GLY A 284 10.79 -23.25 5.09
C GLY A 284 9.84 -22.07 5.26
N VAL A 285 8.70 -22.03 4.56
CA VAL A 285 7.73 -20.92 4.67
C VAL A 285 6.69 -21.23 5.73
N ARG A 286 6.61 -20.36 6.76
CA ARG A 286 5.49 -20.37 7.70
C ARG A 286 4.42 -19.39 7.24
N VAL A 287 3.18 -19.73 7.52
CA VAL A 287 2.01 -18.89 7.27
C VAL A 287 1.37 -18.47 8.59
N PRO A 288 0.79 -17.27 8.67
CA PRO A 288 0.09 -16.84 9.87
C PRO A 288 -1.15 -17.72 10.11
N PRO A 289 -1.62 -17.84 11.36
CA PRO A 289 -2.85 -18.56 11.67
C PRO A 289 -4.09 -17.85 11.10
N GLN A 290 -4.01 -16.54 10.86
CA GLN A 290 -5.08 -15.70 10.31
C GLN A 290 -4.49 -14.58 9.45
N THR A 291 -5.18 -14.18 8.39
CA THR A 291 -4.83 -12.99 7.62
C THR A 291 -5.40 -11.73 8.26
N THR A 292 -4.84 -10.57 7.90
CA THR A 292 -5.37 -9.27 8.33
C THR A 292 -6.57 -8.86 7.48
N ARG A 293 -7.57 -8.25 8.12
CA ARG A 293 -8.76 -7.70 7.48
C ARG A 293 -9.10 -6.35 8.11
N ALA A 294 -9.64 -5.44 7.30
CA ALA A 294 -10.30 -4.27 7.84
C ALA A 294 -11.61 -4.69 8.54
N VAL A 295 -11.99 -3.98 9.61
CA VAL A 295 -13.23 -4.24 10.36
C VAL A 295 -14.03 -2.96 10.50
N ARG A 296 -15.36 -3.10 10.58
CA ARG A 296 -16.23 -1.98 10.97
C ARG A 296 -16.03 -1.67 12.44
N LEU A 297 -15.83 -0.39 12.75
CA LEU A 297 -15.56 0.07 14.11
C LEU A 297 -16.55 1.17 14.50
N ASP A 298 -17.39 0.88 15.49
CA ASP A 298 -18.31 1.87 16.04
C ASP A 298 -17.63 2.68 17.16
N TYR A 299 -17.24 3.91 16.81
CA TYR A 299 -16.69 4.90 17.73
C TYR A 299 -17.75 5.83 18.38
N GLY A 300 -19.03 5.51 18.19
CA GLY A 300 -20.17 6.25 18.70
C GLY A 300 -20.79 7.21 17.67
N PRO A 301 -21.98 7.76 17.99
CA PRO A 301 -22.83 8.46 17.03
C PRO A 301 -22.27 9.79 16.52
N GLU A 302 -21.21 10.32 17.13
CA GLU A 302 -20.58 11.59 16.73
C GLU A 302 -19.37 11.39 15.79
N ALA A 303 -19.10 10.16 15.34
CA ALA A 303 -17.97 9.88 14.44
C ALA A 303 -18.04 10.72 13.15
N HIS A 304 -19.24 10.92 12.59
CA HIS A 304 -19.49 11.78 11.43
C HIS A 304 -19.14 13.27 11.66
N LEU A 305 -19.03 13.70 12.92
CA LEU A 305 -18.58 15.04 13.32
C LEU A 305 -17.10 15.05 13.72
N SER A 306 -16.34 14.02 13.32
CA SER A 306 -14.94 13.85 13.68
C SER A 306 -14.71 13.73 15.19
N ARG A 307 -15.64 13.11 15.92
CA ARG A 307 -15.53 12.86 17.36
C ARG A 307 -15.76 11.40 17.71
N THR A 308 -14.74 10.73 18.24
CA THR A 308 -14.89 9.43 18.89
C THR A 308 -15.41 9.61 20.32
N THR A 309 -16.59 9.07 20.62
CA THR A 309 -17.21 9.14 21.96
C THR A 309 -17.22 7.80 22.68
N LYS A 310 -16.89 6.71 21.97
CA LYS A 310 -16.78 5.34 22.46
C LYS A 310 -15.36 4.82 22.21
N LEU A 311 -14.68 4.41 23.29
CA LEU A 311 -13.31 3.88 23.25
C LEU A 311 -13.17 2.74 24.27
N PRO A 312 -12.64 1.56 23.89
CA PRO A 312 -12.37 1.16 22.51
C PRO A 312 -13.67 1.11 21.69
N ALA A 313 -13.56 1.15 20.36
CA ALA A 313 -14.73 0.99 19.50
C ALA A 313 -15.35 -0.41 19.69
N ASP A 314 -16.65 -0.51 19.46
CA ASP A 314 -17.25 -1.84 19.27
C ASP A 314 -16.82 -2.37 17.90
N VAL A 315 -16.37 -3.62 17.89
CA VAL A 315 -15.90 -4.30 16.67
C VAL A 315 -17.10 -4.96 16.00
N GLY A 316 -17.39 -4.52 14.78
CA GLY A 316 -18.41 -5.08 13.91
C GLY A 316 -17.85 -6.11 12.93
N GLU A 317 -18.61 -6.36 11.86
CA GLU A 317 -18.25 -7.34 10.84
C GLU A 317 -17.00 -6.93 10.04
N GLU A 318 -16.23 -7.95 9.65
CA GLU A 318 -15.06 -7.81 8.77
C GLU A 318 -15.46 -7.38 7.35
N TYR A 319 -14.58 -6.62 6.71
CA TYR A 319 -14.61 -6.42 5.26
C TYR A 319 -13.90 -7.60 4.55
N PRO A 320 -14.22 -7.87 3.26
CA PRO A 320 -13.46 -8.84 2.48
C PRO A 320 -11.99 -8.41 2.35
N ALA A 321 -11.08 -9.38 2.29
CA ALA A 321 -9.64 -9.13 2.18
C ALA A 321 -9.10 -9.83 0.93
N LEU A 322 -9.39 -9.24 -0.22
CA LEU A 322 -9.03 -9.76 -1.53
C LEU A 322 -7.59 -9.41 -1.90
N VAL A 323 -6.89 -10.35 -2.53
CA VAL A 323 -5.51 -10.23 -3.04
C VAL A 323 -5.43 -10.82 -4.45
N SER A 324 -4.32 -10.60 -5.16
CA SER A 324 -4.06 -11.32 -6.41
C SER A 324 -3.88 -12.81 -6.13
N ASP A 325 -4.52 -13.67 -6.92
CA ASP A 325 -4.13 -15.08 -7.01
C ASP A 325 -2.68 -15.21 -7.52
N ILE A 326 -2.08 -16.38 -7.28
CA ILE A 326 -0.67 -16.68 -7.53
C ILE A 326 -0.47 -17.79 -8.56
N ASP A 327 0.59 -17.70 -9.36
CA ASP A 327 0.95 -18.70 -10.37
C ASP A 327 1.71 -19.90 -9.78
N GLU A 328 2.23 -20.77 -10.64
CA GLU A 328 3.03 -21.94 -10.29
C GLU A 328 4.40 -21.55 -9.70
N SER A 329 4.83 -20.31 -9.89
CA SER A 329 6.01 -19.70 -9.26
C SER A 329 5.64 -18.98 -7.96
N TYR A 330 4.38 -19.07 -7.52
CA TYR A 330 3.83 -18.42 -6.33
C TYR A 330 3.91 -16.90 -6.37
N ASN A 331 4.10 -16.32 -7.56
CA ASN A 331 4.06 -14.88 -7.78
C ASN A 331 2.66 -14.46 -8.18
N GLU A 332 2.28 -13.23 -7.82
CA GLU A 332 0.97 -12.67 -8.12
C GLU A 332 0.72 -12.60 -9.64
N ARG A 333 -0.47 -13.00 -10.08
CA ARG A 333 -0.86 -13.14 -11.48
C ARG A 333 -1.45 -11.88 -12.09
N SER A 334 -1.94 -10.95 -11.28
CA SER A 334 -2.63 -9.73 -11.70
C SER A 334 -2.02 -8.47 -11.09
N GLY A 335 -2.39 -7.31 -11.62
CA GLY A 335 -1.73 -6.03 -11.40
C GLY A 335 -0.66 -5.72 -12.44
N ILE A 336 0.09 -4.65 -12.20
CA ILE A 336 1.28 -4.29 -12.98
C ILE A 336 2.43 -5.14 -12.45
N ARG A 337 2.88 -6.09 -13.28
CA ARG A 337 3.92 -7.07 -12.93
C ARG A 337 5.23 -6.70 -13.60
N LEU A 338 6.26 -6.42 -12.79
CA LEU A 338 7.64 -6.26 -13.27
C LEU A 338 8.22 -7.60 -13.76
N PRO A 339 9.30 -7.60 -14.56
CA PRO A 339 9.97 -8.81 -15.02
C PRO A 339 10.34 -9.79 -13.90
N ASP A 340 10.56 -9.29 -12.68
CA ASP A 340 10.69 -10.10 -11.47
C ASP A 340 9.62 -11.18 -11.31
N LEU A 341 8.37 -10.87 -11.67
CA LEU A 341 7.22 -11.76 -11.51
C LEU A 341 6.87 -12.52 -12.78
N THR A 342 7.09 -11.95 -13.96
CA THR A 342 6.74 -12.56 -15.26
C THR A 342 7.84 -13.47 -15.79
N VAL A 343 9.09 -13.20 -15.41
CA VAL A 343 10.29 -14.00 -15.73
C VAL A 343 11.03 -14.30 -14.41
N PRO A 344 10.43 -15.09 -13.50
CA PRO A 344 10.91 -15.17 -12.13
C PRO A 344 12.12 -16.08 -11.93
N VAL A 345 13.06 -15.61 -11.12
CA VAL A 345 14.12 -16.43 -10.47
C VAL A 345 13.87 -16.61 -8.97
N ALA A 346 12.82 -15.98 -8.43
CA ALA A 346 12.37 -16.11 -7.06
C ALA A 346 10.86 -15.87 -6.95
N THR A 347 10.29 -16.25 -5.81
CA THR A 347 8.95 -15.84 -5.36
C THR A 347 9.06 -14.58 -4.51
N TYR A 348 8.16 -13.63 -4.73
CA TYR A 348 8.11 -12.34 -4.05
C TYR A 348 6.72 -12.10 -3.46
N THR A 349 6.65 -11.64 -2.22
CA THR A 349 5.37 -11.37 -1.53
C THR A 349 5.32 -9.97 -0.91
N GLY A 350 4.11 -9.53 -0.54
CA GLY A 350 3.88 -8.28 0.19
C GLY A 350 3.90 -8.39 1.71
N TRP A 351 4.08 -9.60 2.27
CA TRP A 351 4.03 -9.86 3.71
C TRP A 351 5.18 -10.77 4.15
N ASN A 352 5.58 -10.70 5.42
CA ASN A 352 6.65 -11.49 6.02
C ASN A 352 6.40 -11.63 7.50
N LEU A 353 6.62 -12.82 8.04
CA LEU A 353 6.41 -13.08 9.45
C LEU A 353 7.67 -12.73 10.24
N ARG A 354 7.46 -12.41 11.51
CA ARG A 354 8.56 -12.08 12.43
C ARG A 354 9.46 -13.29 12.66
N ASP A 355 10.76 -13.02 12.72
CA ASP A 355 11.74 -14.00 13.16
C ASP A 355 11.59 -14.33 14.66
N ALA A 356 12.01 -15.53 15.08
CA ALA A 356 11.94 -15.95 16.48
C ALA A 356 12.73 -15.02 17.42
N SER A 357 13.83 -14.42 16.94
CA SER A 357 14.64 -13.48 17.74
C SER A 357 13.92 -12.20 18.16
N ILE A 358 12.83 -11.82 17.47
CA ILE A 358 12.06 -10.59 17.74
C ILE A 358 10.63 -10.86 18.27
N GLY A 359 10.31 -12.13 18.58
CA GLY A 359 9.06 -12.57 19.18
C GLY A 359 7.80 -12.44 18.30
N ASN A 360 6.71 -13.06 18.74
CA ASN A 360 5.41 -13.11 18.06
C ASN A 360 5.52 -13.55 16.60
N THR A 361 6.05 -14.76 16.39
CA THR A 361 6.46 -15.23 15.08
C THR A 361 5.33 -15.48 14.08
N ASP A 362 4.10 -15.43 14.55
CA ASP A 362 2.89 -15.64 13.76
C ASP A 362 2.32 -14.31 13.25
N LEU A 363 2.91 -13.19 13.66
CA LEU A 363 2.50 -11.84 13.27
C LEU A 363 3.28 -11.37 12.03
N PHE A 364 2.59 -10.67 11.14
CA PHE A 364 3.24 -9.93 10.06
C PHE A 364 4.16 -8.83 10.60
N ILE A 365 5.31 -8.65 9.94
CA ILE A 365 6.16 -7.48 10.11
C ILE A 365 5.44 -6.27 9.52
N GLY A 366 5.41 -5.18 10.27
CA GLY A 366 4.88 -3.91 9.77
C GLY A 366 3.37 -3.79 9.83
N ILE A 367 2.69 -4.58 10.69
CA ILE A 367 1.25 -4.38 10.97
C ILE A 367 0.95 -2.94 11.40
N THR A 368 1.95 -2.25 11.97
CA THR A 368 2.04 -0.79 12.10
C THR A 368 3.20 -0.30 11.24
N GLY A 369 2.96 0.51 10.20
CA GLY A 369 4.02 1.11 9.37
C GLY A 369 4.20 0.49 7.98
N GLY A 370 3.27 -0.37 7.56
CA GLY A 370 3.23 -1.02 6.25
C GLY A 370 3.96 -2.36 6.23
N LEU A 371 3.32 -3.37 5.61
CA LEU A 371 3.83 -4.74 5.65
C LEU A 371 5.17 -4.86 4.91
N ALA A 372 6.09 -5.61 5.51
CA ALA A 372 7.32 -6.02 4.84
C ALA A 372 7.10 -7.35 4.13
N GLY A 373 7.64 -7.51 2.93
CA GLY A 373 7.53 -8.72 2.12
C GLY A 373 8.74 -9.64 2.29
N TRP A 374 8.67 -10.83 1.70
CA TRP A 374 9.82 -11.72 1.58
C TRP A 374 10.19 -12.06 0.13
N THR A 375 11.42 -12.53 -0.03
CA THR A 375 11.95 -13.14 -1.26
C THR A 375 12.40 -14.56 -0.95
N LEU A 376 11.94 -15.53 -1.75
CA LEU A 376 12.37 -16.92 -1.69
C LEU A 376 12.85 -17.37 -3.08
N GLY A 377 14.16 -17.59 -3.23
CA GLY A 377 14.77 -18.05 -4.49
C GLY A 377 14.10 -19.33 -5.02
N LEU A 378 13.96 -19.44 -6.34
CA LEU A 378 13.64 -20.72 -6.96
C LEU A 378 14.84 -21.66 -6.79
N PRO A 379 14.63 -23.00 -6.78
CA PRO A 379 15.75 -23.93 -6.82
C PRO A 379 16.64 -23.65 -8.04
N ALA A 380 17.96 -23.72 -7.91
CA ALA A 380 18.85 -23.48 -9.05
C ALA A 380 18.74 -24.59 -10.08
N THR A 381 18.71 -25.86 -9.62
CA THR A 381 18.64 -27.06 -10.46
C THR A 381 17.46 -27.96 -10.11
N ALA A 382 17.16 -28.92 -11.00
CA ALA A 382 16.17 -29.96 -10.74
C ALA A 382 16.54 -30.86 -9.55
N ALA A 383 17.83 -31.02 -9.27
CA ALA A 383 18.31 -31.76 -8.10
C ALA A 383 17.99 -31.02 -6.80
N ASP A 384 18.24 -29.71 -6.75
CA ASP A 384 17.92 -28.85 -5.59
C ASP A 384 16.42 -28.80 -5.33
N ARG A 385 15.63 -28.76 -6.41
CA ARG A 385 14.17 -28.83 -6.33
C ARG A 385 13.71 -30.14 -5.70
N GLN A 386 14.25 -31.28 -6.14
CA GLN A 386 13.90 -32.60 -5.62
C GLN A 386 14.33 -32.78 -4.16
N SER A 387 15.53 -32.32 -3.79
CA SER A 387 16.07 -32.47 -2.43
C SER A 387 15.33 -31.62 -1.40
N SER A 388 14.92 -30.41 -1.78
CA SER A 388 14.12 -29.50 -0.94
C SER A 388 12.62 -29.81 -0.94
N GLY A 389 12.14 -30.63 -1.88
CA GLY A 389 10.71 -30.89 -2.08
C GLY A 389 9.96 -29.67 -2.63
N ASP A 390 10.66 -28.73 -3.25
CA ASP A 390 10.07 -27.50 -3.76
C ASP A 390 9.13 -27.79 -4.95
N PRO A 391 7.86 -27.37 -4.90
CA PRO A 391 6.92 -27.62 -6.00
C PRO A 391 7.27 -26.82 -7.27
N ARG A 392 7.99 -25.70 -7.15
CA ARG A 392 8.28 -24.77 -8.25
C ARG A 392 9.35 -25.35 -9.16
N LEU A 393 9.22 -25.13 -10.48
CA LEU A 393 10.30 -25.42 -11.43
C LEU A 393 11.57 -24.65 -11.05
N SER A 394 12.72 -25.32 -11.12
CA SER A 394 14.02 -24.71 -10.92
C SER A 394 14.38 -23.71 -12.03
N ILE A 395 15.36 -22.85 -11.78
CA ILE A 395 15.86 -21.87 -12.76
C ILE A 395 16.35 -22.59 -14.02
N ALA A 396 17.11 -23.68 -13.87
CA ALA A 396 17.62 -24.47 -15.00
C ALA A 396 16.52 -25.25 -15.77
N GLU A 397 15.38 -25.54 -15.15
CA GLU A 397 14.21 -26.11 -15.85
C GLU A 397 13.41 -25.05 -16.61
N ARG A 398 13.53 -23.77 -16.23
CA ARG A 398 12.78 -22.64 -16.82
C ARG A 398 13.50 -21.97 -17.98
N TYR A 399 14.82 -21.84 -17.88
CA TYR A 399 15.64 -21.09 -18.83
C TYR A 399 16.81 -21.93 -19.29
N ALA A 400 17.01 -22.06 -20.61
CA ALA A 400 18.11 -22.81 -21.18
C ALA A 400 19.46 -22.10 -20.95
N SER A 401 19.46 -20.78 -20.84
CA SER A 401 20.65 -19.99 -20.51
C SER A 401 20.32 -18.62 -19.90
N LYS A 402 21.34 -17.92 -19.40
CA LYS A 402 21.22 -16.53 -18.92
C LYS A 402 20.83 -15.58 -20.05
N GLU A 403 21.32 -15.81 -21.27
CA GLU A 403 20.98 -15.01 -22.45
C GLU A 403 19.51 -15.16 -22.82
N GLU A 404 18.96 -16.38 -22.75
CA GLU A 404 17.51 -16.59 -22.93
C GLU A 404 16.70 -15.87 -21.85
N TYR A 405 17.12 -16.01 -20.59
CA TYR A 405 16.50 -15.31 -19.47
C TYR A 405 16.47 -13.78 -19.68
N LEU A 406 17.61 -13.17 -20.03
CA LEU A 406 17.70 -11.72 -20.23
C LEU A 406 16.89 -11.25 -21.44
N ARG A 407 16.81 -12.05 -22.52
CA ARG A 407 15.93 -11.76 -23.66
C ARG A 407 14.45 -11.71 -23.23
N LEU A 408 14.00 -12.69 -22.43
CA LEU A 408 12.63 -12.72 -21.91
C LEU A 408 12.35 -11.55 -20.96
N VAL A 409 13.33 -11.15 -20.14
CA VAL A 409 13.24 -9.97 -19.29
C VAL A 409 13.08 -8.71 -20.12
N GLU A 410 13.89 -8.53 -21.16
CA GLU A 410 13.80 -7.37 -22.06
C GLU A 410 12.45 -7.33 -22.76
N GLU A 411 11.95 -8.45 -23.28
CA GLU A 411 10.62 -8.55 -23.89
C GLU A 411 9.51 -8.16 -22.91
N SER A 412 9.56 -8.66 -21.67
CA SER A 412 8.59 -8.31 -20.63
C SER A 412 8.67 -6.83 -20.24
N ALA A 413 9.86 -6.25 -20.21
CA ALA A 413 10.08 -4.86 -19.83
C ALA A 413 9.61 -3.91 -20.95
N ARG A 414 9.89 -4.23 -22.21
CA ARG A 414 9.39 -3.50 -23.38
C ARG A 414 7.87 -3.51 -23.46
N ALA A 415 7.21 -4.62 -23.13
CA ALA A 415 5.75 -4.65 -23.04
C ALA A 415 5.20 -3.62 -22.03
N LEU A 416 5.84 -3.46 -20.87
CA LEU A 416 5.44 -2.43 -19.90
C LEU A 416 5.66 -1.00 -20.42
N ILE A 417 6.69 -0.78 -21.24
CA ILE A 417 6.95 0.51 -21.89
C ILE A 417 5.88 0.82 -22.93
N ASP A 418 5.58 -0.14 -23.81
CA ASP A 418 4.56 0.01 -24.85
C ASP A 418 3.17 0.29 -24.27
N GLU A 419 2.88 -0.29 -23.11
CA GLU A 419 1.64 -0.08 -22.37
C GLU A 419 1.66 1.17 -21.47
N GLY A 420 2.79 1.85 -21.36
CA GLY A 420 2.96 3.09 -20.59
C GLY A 420 3.14 2.91 -19.07
N TYR A 421 3.39 1.70 -18.58
CA TYR A 421 3.64 1.45 -17.15
C TYR A 421 5.10 1.55 -16.74
N MET A 422 6.02 1.64 -17.70
CA MET A 422 7.45 1.84 -17.48
C MET A 422 8.00 2.83 -18.51
N LEU A 423 9.09 3.52 -18.17
CA LEU A 423 9.76 4.44 -19.10
C LEU A 423 10.86 3.72 -19.87
N GLU A 424 11.15 4.17 -21.09
CA GLU A 424 12.27 3.61 -21.90
C GLU A 424 13.62 3.72 -21.16
N GLU A 425 13.82 4.81 -20.41
CA GLU A 425 15.04 5.03 -19.61
C GLU A 425 15.22 4.04 -18.45
N ASP A 426 14.17 3.32 -18.05
CA ASP A 426 14.25 2.30 -17.00
C ASP A 426 14.60 0.90 -17.54
N LEU A 427 14.62 0.70 -18.87
CA LEU A 427 14.82 -0.61 -19.49
C LEU A 427 16.16 -1.26 -19.10
N GLU A 428 17.26 -0.56 -19.37
CA GLU A 428 18.61 -1.09 -19.12
C GLU A 428 18.85 -1.39 -17.63
N PRO A 429 18.55 -0.47 -16.67
CA PRO A 429 18.65 -0.76 -15.24
C PRO A 429 17.84 -1.98 -14.78
N VAL A 430 16.64 -2.18 -15.34
CA VAL A 430 15.79 -3.33 -15.02
C VAL A 430 16.43 -4.64 -15.51
N VAL A 431 16.95 -4.66 -16.75
CA VAL A 431 17.63 -5.83 -17.33
C VAL A 431 18.92 -6.16 -16.57
N GLU A 432 19.74 -5.16 -16.24
CA GLU A 432 20.97 -5.34 -15.45
C GLU A 432 20.70 -5.93 -14.07
N ARG A 433 19.67 -5.42 -13.38
CA ARG A 433 19.26 -5.92 -12.08
C ARG A 433 18.75 -7.36 -12.15
N ALA A 434 17.99 -7.68 -13.19
CA ALA A 434 17.52 -9.04 -13.44
C ALA A 434 18.72 -10.00 -13.66
N GLY A 435 19.72 -9.59 -14.45
CA GLY A 435 20.95 -10.34 -14.63
C GLY A 435 21.70 -10.61 -13.32
N SER A 436 21.76 -9.61 -12.43
CA SER A 436 22.36 -9.76 -11.09
C SER A 436 21.57 -10.73 -10.19
N LYS A 437 20.23 -10.70 -10.28
CA LYS A 437 19.34 -11.64 -9.57
C LYS A 437 19.54 -13.07 -10.07
N PHE A 438 19.63 -13.26 -11.38
CA PHE A 438 19.91 -14.57 -11.98
C PHE A 438 21.21 -15.16 -11.44
N ASP A 439 22.31 -14.40 -11.47
CA ASP A 439 23.61 -14.85 -10.98
C ASP A 439 23.57 -15.19 -9.49
N TYR A 440 22.89 -14.39 -8.68
CA TYR A 440 22.75 -14.61 -7.25
C TYR A 440 22.01 -15.90 -6.92
N PHE A 441 20.84 -16.14 -7.53
CA PHE A 441 20.03 -17.32 -7.21
C PHE A 441 20.57 -18.60 -7.85
N VAL A 442 21.28 -18.51 -8.98
CA VAL A 442 22.02 -19.66 -9.52
C VAL A 442 23.28 -19.95 -8.69
N GLY A 443 24.01 -18.92 -8.27
CA GLY A 443 25.24 -19.05 -7.49
C GLY A 443 25.02 -19.65 -6.10
N ASN A 444 23.97 -19.21 -5.39
CA ASN A 444 23.64 -19.72 -4.06
C ASN A 444 23.15 -21.18 -4.04
N GLY A 445 22.77 -21.75 -5.19
CA GLY A 445 22.44 -23.17 -5.30
C GLY A 445 23.66 -24.10 -5.21
N ASN A 446 24.87 -23.58 -5.39
CA ASN A 446 26.11 -24.36 -5.36
C ASN A 446 26.79 -24.42 -3.97
N GLU A 447 26.26 -23.73 -2.96
CA GLU A 447 26.80 -23.71 -1.59
C GLU A 447 26.04 -24.62 -0.60
N GLY A 448 25.11 -25.44 -1.08
CA GLY A 448 24.28 -26.37 -0.28
C GLY A 448 24.86 -27.77 -0.11
#